data_AF-A0A3M1J194-F1
#
_entry.id   AF-A0A3M1J194-F1
#
_cell.length_a   1.000
_cell.length_b   1.000
_cell.length_c   1.000
_cell.angle_alpha   90.00
_cell.angle_beta   90.00
_cell.angle_gamma   90.00
#
_symmetry.space_group_name_H-M   'P 1'
#
loop_
_entity.id
_entity.type
_entity.pdbx_description
1 polymer ?
#
loop_
_entity_poly.entity_id
_entity_poly.type
_entity_poly.pdbx_seq_one_letter_code
_entity_poly.pdbx_strand_id
1 'polypeptide(L)'
;MKTPTAAKITPLAGCTPALWHALPVLLLVFGLYAVWFAVANRYIIFLYHHEMGPKFPDTSPFSAVTAGRYWMAGLVAGGPVLVLNVSANLLLGRLHADYCPPAWWRVWLLCVPALVVGIPAITMTVNQPTLPPANAAQTTVATLVGVALALLPNQLAARRPAELVWLAADGLALAPIFYFLAALENAPDWWQAEEYLRLWILAVGIGSGVIALLFITGLRVWRRKSASGAAALFAAGCCVVYLLLPLVHHLYVGLLEGHFYITTANNFFADTILWQAVTWLVVAMLVWGVSDLRRRLVAVLWPGAAAGTRNRIRQS
;
A
#
# COMPACT_ATOMS: atom_id res chain seq x y z
N MET A 1 -22.49 29.46 -33.61
CA MET A 1 -21.89 28.70 -32.49
C MET A 1 -22.97 27.84 -31.86
N LYS A 2 -22.89 26.50 -31.97
CA LYS A 2 -23.84 25.58 -31.33
C LYS A 2 -23.33 25.30 -29.92
N THR A 3 -24.13 25.63 -28.91
CA THR A 3 -23.90 25.26 -27.51
C THR A 3 -23.77 23.74 -27.41
N PRO A 4 -22.71 23.20 -26.78
CA PRO A 4 -22.59 21.77 -26.56
C PRO A 4 -23.71 21.33 -25.62
N THR A 5 -24.59 20.49 -26.14
CA THR A 5 -25.66 19.82 -25.40
C THR A 5 -25.02 19.02 -24.26
N ALA A 6 -25.42 19.31 -23.02
CA ALA A 6 -24.97 18.58 -21.84
C ALA A 6 -25.09 17.07 -22.08
N ALA A 7 -23.95 16.37 -22.07
CA ALA A 7 -23.93 14.92 -22.19
C ALA A 7 -24.80 14.34 -21.08
N LYS A 8 -25.90 13.68 -21.46
CA LYS A 8 -26.71 12.91 -20.52
C LYS A 8 -25.78 11.91 -19.84
N ILE A 9 -25.55 12.09 -18.54
CA ILE A 9 -24.93 11.09 -17.69
C ILE A 9 -25.92 9.93 -17.66
N THR A 10 -25.80 8.99 -18.59
CA THR A 10 -26.50 7.73 -18.52
C THR A 10 -26.07 7.06 -17.22
N PRO A 11 -26.99 6.70 -16.32
CA PRO A 11 -26.64 5.87 -15.17
C PRO A 11 -25.96 4.63 -15.73
N LEU A 12 -24.75 4.33 -15.23
CA LEU A 12 -23.94 3.17 -15.62
C LEU A 12 -24.71 1.89 -15.27
N ALA A 13 -25.65 1.48 -16.13
CA ALA A 13 -26.31 0.20 -16.06
C ALA A 13 -25.22 -0.89 -16.09
N GLY A 14 -25.16 -1.72 -15.04
CA GLY A 14 -24.20 -2.82 -14.92
C GLY A 14 -23.13 -2.69 -13.83
N CYS A 15 -23.01 -1.55 -13.14
CA CYS A 15 -22.09 -1.47 -11.99
C CYS A 15 -22.67 -2.18 -10.77
N THR A 16 -21.94 -3.15 -10.20
CA THR A 16 -22.32 -3.77 -8.92
C THR A 16 -22.43 -2.70 -7.83
N PRO A 17 -23.45 -2.75 -6.95
CA PRO A 17 -23.58 -1.81 -5.85
C PRO A 17 -22.31 -1.76 -4.98
N ALA A 18 -21.84 -0.55 -4.67
CA ALA A 18 -20.62 -0.36 -3.85
C ALA A 18 -20.75 -0.98 -2.45
N LEU A 19 -21.97 -1.11 -1.94
CA LEU A 19 -22.26 -1.75 -0.66
C LEU A 19 -21.78 -3.20 -0.60
N TRP A 20 -21.91 -3.96 -1.69
CA TRP A 20 -21.47 -5.37 -1.74
C TRP A 20 -19.95 -5.54 -1.68
N HIS A 21 -19.21 -4.49 -2.03
CA HIS A 21 -17.76 -4.46 -1.87
C HIS A 21 -17.34 -3.91 -0.50
N ALA A 22 -18.11 -2.97 0.06
CA ALA A 22 -17.82 -2.38 1.36
C ALA A 22 -18.05 -3.37 2.51
N LEU A 23 -19.12 -4.17 2.46
CA LEU A 23 -19.45 -5.13 3.50
C LEU A 23 -18.33 -6.14 3.80
N PRO A 24 -17.77 -6.89 2.82
CA PRO A 24 -16.68 -7.83 3.10
C PRO A 24 -15.40 -7.14 3.58
N VAL A 25 -15.13 -5.91 3.12
CA VAL A 25 -14.00 -5.09 3.63
C VAL A 25 -14.19 -4.79 5.11
N LEU A 26 -15.38 -4.31 5.50
CA LEU A 26 -15.70 -4.00 6.90
C LEU A 26 -15.65 -5.24 7.78
N LEU A 27 -16.25 -6.36 7.36
CA LEU A 27 -16.24 -7.61 8.10
C LEU A 27 -14.81 -8.13 8.31
N LEU A 28 -13.98 -8.08 7.29
CA LEU A 28 -12.58 -8.48 7.37
C LEU A 28 -11.80 -7.59 8.35
N VAL A 29 -11.90 -6.26 8.21
CA VAL A 29 -11.17 -5.32 9.07
C VAL A 29 -11.63 -5.44 10.52
N PHE A 30 -12.94 -5.44 10.79
CA PHE A 30 -13.44 -5.63 12.16
C PHE A 30 -13.09 -7.00 12.73
N GLY A 31 -13.13 -8.05 11.91
CA GLY A 31 -12.72 -9.39 12.32
C GLY A 31 -11.25 -9.42 12.76
N LEU A 32 -10.35 -8.83 11.96
CA LEU A 32 -8.93 -8.73 12.31
C LEU A 32 -8.70 -7.90 13.58
N TYR A 33 -9.36 -6.75 13.71
CA TYR A 33 -9.27 -5.91 14.92
C TYR A 33 -9.82 -6.63 16.16
N ALA A 34 -10.94 -7.33 16.04
CA ALA A 34 -11.48 -8.14 17.13
C ALA A 34 -10.51 -9.26 17.51
N VAL A 35 -9.92 -9.97 16.55
CA VAL A 35 -8.92 -10.99 16.85
C VAL A 35 -7.72 -10.37 17.55
N TRP A 36 -7.12 -9.30 17.04
CA TRP A 36 -5.88 -8.75 17.58
C TRP A 36 -6.05 -8.01 18.91
N PHE A 37 -7.13 -7.25 19.07
CA PHE A 37 -7.35 -6.44 20.27
C PHE A 37 -8.26 -7.15 21.28
N ALA A 38 -9.30 -7.86 20.87
CA ALA A 38 -10.20 -8.50 21.84
C ALA A 38 -9.74 -9.89 22.27
N VAL A 39 -9.37 -10.76 21.32
CA VAL A 39 -9.26 -12.21 21.58
C VAL A 39 -7.82 -12.65 21.84
N ALA A 40 -6.88 -12.26 20.99
CA ALA A 40 -5.53 -12.78 21.02
C ALA A 40 -4.70 -12.22 22.18
N ASN A 41 -3.67 -12.98 22.57
CA ASN A 41 -2.74 -12.55 23.60
C ASN A 41 -1.88 -11.36 23.09
N ARG A 42 -2.14 -10.17 23.64
CA ARG A 42 -1.46 -8.93 23.24
C ARG A 42 0.03 -8.90 23.58
N TYR A 43 0.47 -9.70 24.55
CA TYR A 43 1.90 -9.90 24.83
C TYR A 43 2.62 -10.59 23.66
N ILE A 44 1.89 -11.38 22.86
CA ILE A 44 2.43 -12.02 21.65
C ILE A 44 2.20 -11.13 20.44
N ILE A 45 0.97 -10.68 20.21
CA ILE A 45 0.63 -9.93 18.99
C ILE A 45 1.34 -8.57 18.91
N PHE A 46 1.45 -7.86 20.03
CA PHE A 46 2.08 -6.55 20.10
C PHE A 46 3.43 -6.57 20.83
N LEU A 47 3.93 -7.76 21.20
CA LEU A 47 5.23 -7.94 21.86
C LEU A 47 5.39 -7.08 23.13
N TYR A 48 4.35 -7.00 23.96
CA TYR A 48 4.44 -6.26 25.22
C TYR A 48 5.52 -6.82 26.13
N HIS A 49 6.37 -5.94 26.64
CA HIS A 49 7.50 -6.26 27.51
C HIS A 49 8.50 -7.23 26.89
N HIS A 50 8.50 -7.38 25.56
CA HIS A 50 9.50 -8.15 24.86
C HIS A 50 10.86 -7.43 24.88
N GLU A 51 11.93 -8.16 25.21
CA GLU A 51 13.28 -7.62 25.21
C GLU A 51 13.79 -7.48 23.77
N MET A 52 13.86 -6.23 23.28
CA MET A 52 14.33 -5.91 21.92
C MET A 52 15.75 -5.32 21.91
N GLY A 53 16.49 -5.52 23.00
CA GLY A 53 17.83 -5.00 23.20
C GLY A 53 17.87 -3.51 23.57
N PRO A 54 19.08 -2.94 23.71
CA PRO A 54 19.30 -1.63 24.33
C PRO A 54 18.76 -0.45 23.52
N LYS A 55 18.52 -0.62 22.21
CA LYS A 55 17.94 0.44 21.34
C LYS A 55 16.43 0.63 21.60
N PHE A 56 15.75 -0.38 22.12
CA PHE A 56 14.31 -0.35 22.39
C PHE A 56 14.04 -0.86 23.82
N PRO A 57 14.48 -0.11 24.85
CA PRO A 57 14.42 -0.57 26.24
C PRO A 57 12.99 -0.59 26.80
N ASP A 58 12.07 0.18 26.21
CA ASP A 58 10.67 0.22 26.61
C ASP A 58 9.75 -0.36 25.54
N THR A 59 9.22 -1.55 25.84
CA THR A 59 8.18 -2.25 25.05
C THR A 59 6.90 -2.40 25.85
N SER A 60 6.67 -1.52 26.84
CA SER A 60 5.41 -1.45 27.55
C SER A 60 4.24 -1.14 26.60
N PRO A 61 2.98 -1.38 27.00
CA PRO A 61 1.83 -1.23 26.11
C PRO A 61 1.69 0.17 25.48
N PHE A 62 2.21 1.22 26.10
CA PHE A 62 2.09 2.59 25.60
C PHE A 62 3.43 3.23 25.24
N SER A 63 4.50 2.45 25.17
CA SER A 63 5.77 2.94 24.65
C SER A 63 5.65 3.35 23.19
N ALA A 64 6.58 4.19 22.72
CA ALA A 64 6.59 4.65 21.33
C ALA A 64 6.68 3.49 20.33
N VAL A 65 7.43 2.44 20.66
CA VAL A 65 7.59 1.26 19.80
C VAL A 65 6.29 0.48 19.69
N THR A 66 5.63 0.23 20.82
CA THR A 66 4.35 -0.49 20.84
C THR A 66 3.24 0.33 20.21
N ALA A 67 3.23 1.65 20.40
CA ALA A 67 2.34 2.57 19.69
C ALA A 67 2.51 2.46 18.16
N GLY A 68 3.76 2.35 17.69
CA GLY A 68 4.08 2.06 16.29
C GLY A 68 3.45 0.75 15.78
N ARG A 69 3.34 -0.29 16.63
CA ARG A 69 2.65 -1.54 16.26
C ARG A 69 1.14 -1.36 16.12
N TYR A 70 0.51 -0.54 16.96
CA TYR A 70 -0.92 -0.24 16.78
C TYR A 70 -1.18 0.48 15.47
N TRP A 71 -0.34 1.46 15.12
CA TRP A 71 -0.39 2.11 13.81
C TRP A 71 -0.26 1.07 12.67
N MET A 72 0.74 0.20 12.77
CA MET A 72 0.96 -0.86 11.76
C MET A 72 -0.19 -1.87 11.67
N ALA A 73 -0.95 -2.13 12.74
CA ALA A 73 -2.10 -3.02 12.69
C ALA A 73 -3.11 -2.59 11.61
N GLY A 74 -3.34 -1.29 11.45
CA GLY A 74 -4.24 -0.77 10.41
C GLY A 74 -3.74 -1.01 8.98
N LEU A 75 -2.42 -0.86 8.78
CA LEU A 75 -1.77 -1.13 7.50
C LEU A 75 -1.70 -2.63 7.18
N VAL A 76 -1.39 -3.45 8.19
CA VAL A 76 -1.45 -4.91 8.09
C VAL A 76 -2.86 -5.37 7.76
N ALA A 77 -3.93 -4.78 8.33
CA ALA A 77 -5.31 -5.07 7.94
C ALA A 77 -5.63 -4.67 6.49
N GLY A 78 -5.02 -3.60 5.99
CA GLY A 78 -5.11 -3.19 4.58
C GLY A 78 -4.49 -4.22 3.61
N GLY A 79 -3.50 -5.01 4.04
CA GLY A 79 -2.88 -6.07 3.24
C GLY A 79 -3.88 -7.15 2.78
N PRO A 80 -4.59 -7.86 3.68
CA PRO A 80 -5.60 -8.84 3.32
C PRO A 80 -6.72 -8.22 2.49
N VAL A 81 -7.13 -6.99 2.80
CA VAL A 81 -8.10 -6.23 1.99
C VAL A 81 -7.60 -6.10 0.55
N LEU A 82 -6.33 -5.72 0.35
CA LEU A 82 -5.72 -5.60 -0.98
C LEU A 82 -5.71 -6.95 -1.71
N VAL A 83 -5.17 -7.99 -1.08
CA VAL A 83 -5.01 -9.32 -1.71
C VAL A 83 -6.36 -9.92 -2.07
N LEU A 84 -7.32 -9.93 -1.14
CA LEU A 84 -8.62 -10.55 -1.34
C LEU A 84 -9.47 -9.76 -2.35
N ASN A 85 -9.49 -8.42 -2.27
CA ASN A 85 -10.23 -7.62 -3.25
C ASN A 85 -9.65 -7.74 -4.65
N VAL A 86 -8.33 -7.65 -4.81
CA VAL A 86 -7.68 -7.80 -6.12
C VAL A 86 -8.01 -9.18 -6.70
N SER A 87 -7.90 -10.23 -5.89
CA SER A 87 -8.19 -11.61 -6.33
C SER A 87 -9.67 -11.78 -6.72
N ALA A 88 -10.60 -11.29 -5.90
CA ALA A 88 -12.02 -11.37 -6.20
C ALA A 88 -12.40 -10.57 -7.46
N ASN A 89 -11.89 -9.35 -7.61
CA ASN A 89 -12.14 -8.52 -8.79
C ASN A 89 -11.55 -9.13 -10.06
N LEU A 90 -10.35 -9.73 -9.97
CA LEU A 90 -9.73 -10.44 -11.08
C LEU A 90 -10.58 -11.64 -11.51
N LEU A 91 -11.04 -12.45 -10.55
CA LEU A 91 -11.89 -13.61 -10.82
C LEU A 91 -13.23 -13.21 -11.43
N LEU A 92 -13.93 -12.25 -10.81
CA LEU A 92 -15.24 -11.78 -11.30
C LEU A 92 -15.13 -11.15 -12.69
N GLY A 93 -14.06 -10.40 -12.98
CA GLY A 93 -13.79 -9.86 -14.32
C GLY A 93 -13.41 -10.91 -15.37
N ARG A 94 -13.17 -12.17 -14.98
CA ARG A 94 -13.03 -13.32 -15.91
C ARG A 94 -14.33 -14.11 -16.05
N LEU A 95 -15.10 -14.24 -14.98
CA LEU A 95 -16.35 -15.00 -14.96
C LEU A 95 -17.52 -14.24 -15.59
N HIS A 96 -17.51 -12.91 -15.52
CA HIS A 96 -18.60 -12.07 -16.00
C HIS A 96 -18.06 -10.96 -16.90
N ALA A 97 -18.32 -11.04 -18.20
CA ALA A 97 -17.79 -10.11 -19.20
C ALA A 97 -18.21 -8.65 -18.94
N ASP A 98 -19.42 -8.44 -18.42
CA ASP A 98 -19.98 -7.13 -18.10
C ASP A 98 -19.64 -6.64 -16.69
N TYR A 99 -18.83 -7.39 -15.94
CA TYR A 99 -18.50 -7.02 -14.57
C TYR A 99 -17.72 -5.70 -14.50
N CYS A 100 -18.31 -4.75 -13.80
CA CYS A 100 -17.70 -3.48 -13.48
C CYS A 100 -17.70 -3.27 -11.97
N PRO A 101 -16.53 -3.32 -11.31
CA PRO A 101 -16.48 -2.97 -9.91
C PRO A 101 -16.74 -1.47 -9.70
N PRO A 102 -17.33 -1.08 -8.56
CA PRO A 102 -17.52 0.30 -8.19
C PRO A 102 -16.18 1.06 -8.15
N ALA A 103 -16.24 2.38 -8.29
CA ALA A 103 -15.07 3.22 -8.05
C ALA A 103 -14.58 3.03 -6.60
N TRP A 104 -13.27 2.91 -6.41
CA TRP A 104 -12.65 2.62 -5.11
C TRP A 104 -13.09 3.61 -4.01
N TRP A 105 -13.20 4.90 -4.34
CA TRP A 105 -13.57 5.95 -3.39
C TRP A 105 -15.02 5.80 -2.90
N ARG A 106 -15.92 5.23 -3.70
CA ARG A 106 -17.31 4.96 -3.27
C ARG A 106 -17.35 3.87 -2.22
N VAL A 107 -16.59 2.80 -2.44
CA VAL A 107 -16.46 1.70 -1.46
C VAL A 107 -15.80 2.23 -0.19
N TRP A 108 -14.73 3.01 -0.32
CA TRP A 108 -14.03 3.62 0.80
C TRP A 108 -14.95 4.55 1.63
N LEU A 109 -15.67 5.47 1.00
CA LEU A 109 -16.62 6.36 1.70
C LEU A 109 -17.72 5.61 2.45
N LEU A 110 -18.18 4.47 1.93
CA LEU A 110 -19.13 3.61 2.65
C LEU A 110 -18.50 2.92 3.86
N CYS A 111 -17.20 2.64 3.82
CA CYS A 111 -16.48 2.04 4.94
C CYS A 111 -16.16 3.06 6.05
N VAL A 112 -15.84 4.31 5.68
CA VAL A 112 -15.33 5.34 6.61
C VAL A 112 -16.17 5.49 7.89
N PRO A 113 -17.50 5.71 7.85
CA PRO A 113 -18.27 5.93 9.08
C PRO A 113 -18.21 4.72 10.03
N ALA A 114 -18.33 3.52 9.48
CA ALA A 114 -18.28 2.30 10.26
C ALA A 114 -16.87 2.11 10.87
N LEU A 115 -15.79 2.29 10.10
CA LEU A 115 -14.42 2.14 10.59
C LEU A 115 -14.07 3.18 11.68
N VAL A 116 -14.49 4.43 11.50
CA VAL A 116 -14.26 5.53 12.46
C VAL A 116 -14.95 5.27 13.80
N VAL A 117 -16.07 4.57 13.82
CA VAL A 117 -16.77 4.21 15.07
C VAL A 117 -16.29 2.87 15.62
N GLY A 118 -16.21 1.85 14.77
CA GLY A 118 -15.96 0.47 15.17
C GLY A 118 -14.53 0.23 15.66
N ILE A 119 -13.52 0.83 15.04
CA ILE A 119 -12.12 0.64 15.47
C ILE A 119 -11.89 1.24 16.87
N PRO A 120 -12.27 2.50 17.17
CA PRO A 120 -12.21 3.02 18.53
C PRO A 120 -13.05 2.21 19.52
N ALA A 121 -14.26 1.80 19.15
CA ALA A 121 -15.09 0.95 20.02
C ALA A 121 -14.35 -0.34 20.42
N ILE A 122 -13.75 -1.06 19.47
CA ILE A 122 -12.98 -2.28 19.78
C ILE A 122 -11.75 -1.95 20.63
N THR A 123 -10.93 -1.00 20.19
CA THR A 123 -9.61 -0.75 20.78
C THR A 123 -9.65 -0.06 22.14
N MET A 124 -10.70 0.73 22.42
CA MET A 124 -10.84 1.50 23.66
C MET A 124 -11.74 0.83 24.71
N THR A 125 -12.52 -0.20 24.35
CA THR A 125 -13.48 -0.82 25.28
C THR A 125 -13.26 -2.31 25.52
N VAL A 126 -12.55 -3.01 24.62
CA VAL A 126 -12.44 -4.47 24.70
C VAL A 126 -11.04 -4.89 25.11
N ASN A 127 -10.96 -5.75 26.13
CA ASN A 127 -9.73 -6.33 26.70
C ASN A 127 -8.77 -5.28 27.30
N GLN A 128 -7.79 -5.71 28.10
CA GLN A 128 -6.84 -4.83 28.78
C GLN A 128 -5.40 -5.03 28.29
N PRO A 129 -4.59 -3.95 28.23
CA PRO A 129 -4.94 -2.56 28.49
C PRO A 129 -5.67 -1.92 27.29
N THR A 130 -6.76 -1.18 27.51
CA THR A 130 -7.43 -0.46 26.40
C THR A 130 -6.55 0.65 25.83
N LEU A 131 -6.68 0.95 24.54
CA LEU A 131 -5.88 2.00 23.91
C LEU A 131 -6.33 3.39 24.38
N PRO A 132 -5.39 4.32 24.66
CA PRO A 132 -5.74 5.72 24.85
C PRO A 132 -6.30 6.30 23.54
N PRO A 133 -7.11 7.37 23.61
CA PRO A 133 -7.77 7.94 22.43
C PRO A 133 -6.83 8.29 21.28
N ALA A 134 -5.61 8.77 21.58
CA ALA A 134 -4.62 9.11 20.57
C ALA A 134 -4.16 7.89 19.75
N ASN A 135 -3.87 6.77 20.41
CA ASN A 135 -3.42 5.54 19.74
C ASN A 135 -4.58 4.90 18.96
N ALA A 136 -5.80 4.95 19.50
CA ALA A 136 -7.02 4.50 18.81
C ALA A 136 -7.28 5.33 17.53
N ALA A 137 -7.10 6.66 17.60
CA ALA A 137 -7.22 7.54 16.44
C ALA A 137 -6.14 7.26 15.40
N GLN A 138 -4.88 7.10 15.83
CA GLN A 138 -3.76 6.76 14.94
C GLN A 138 -4.01 5.46 14.17
N THR A 139 -4.33 4.36 14.85
CA THR A 139 -4.61 3.07 14.19
C THR A 139 -5.85 3.13 13.28
N THR A 140 -6.85 3.94 13.64
CA THR A 140 -8.02 4.20 12.78
C THR A 140 -7.60 4.90 11.49
N VAL A 141 -6.81 5.99 11.58
CA VAL A 141 -6.31 6.71 10.40
C VAL A 141 -5.45 5.81 9.52
N ALA A 142 -4.53 5.03 10.10
CA ALA A 142 -3.74 4.05 9.36
C ALA A 142 -4.61 3.06 8.59
N THR A 143 -5.68 2.57 9.22
CA THR A 143 -6.63 1.66 8.57
C THR A 143 -7.38 2.33 7.42
N LEU A 144 -7.85 3.57 7.60
CA LEU A 144 -8.54 4.30 6.55
C LEU A 144 -7.63 4.51 5.33
N VAL A 145 -6.37 4.87 5.55
CA VAL A 145 -5.36 5.00 4.49
C VAL A 145 -5.06 3.64 3.85
N GLY A 146 -4.88 2.60 4.66
CA GLY A 146 -4.62 1.24 4.18
C GLY A 146 -5.73 0.70 3.31
N VAL A 147 -7.00 0.88 3.72
CA VAL A 147 -8.18 0.50 2.93
C VAL A 147 -8.28 1.33 1.66
N ALA A 148 -8.01 2.65 1.69
CA ALA A 148 -8.01 3.46 0.48
C ALA A 148 -7.01 2.93 -0.56
N LEU A 149 -5.76 2.70 -0.14
CA LEU A 149 -4.70 2.14 -0.98
C LEU A 149 -5.08 0.74 -1.51
N ALA A 150 -5.62 -0.12 -0.65
CA ALA A 150 -6.02 -1.48 -0.99
C ALA A 150 -7.10 -1.56 -2.08
N LEU A 151 -7.97 -0.55 -2.17
CA LEU A 151 -9.07 -0.51 -3.13
C LEU A 151 -8.68 0.10 -4.50
N LEU A 152 -7.59 0.87 -4.58
CA LEU A 152 -7.11 1.50 -5.81
C LEU A 152 -6.99 0.53 -7.01
N PRO A 153 -6.41 -0.68 -6.89
CA PRO A 153 -6.20 -1.55 -8.04
C PRO A 153 -7.45 -2.30 -8.52
N ASN A 154 -8.60 -2.24 -7.83
CA ASN A 154 -9.76 -3.10 -8.09
C ASN A 154 -10.28 -3.02 -9.53
N GLN A 155 -10.43 -1.80 -10.08
CA GLN A 155 -10.87 -1.63 -11.47
C GLN A 155 -9.86 -2.19 -12.48
N LEU A 156 -8.56 -2.05 -12.19
CA LEU A 156 -7.50 -2.57 -13.03
C LEU A 156 -7.46 -4.11 -12.98
N ALA A 157 -7.64 -4.69 -11.79
CA ALA A 157 -7.73 -6.15 -11.59
C ALA A 157 -8.85 -6.77 -12.43
N ALA A 158 -10.05 -6.18 -12.37
CA ALA A 158 -11.22 -6.66 -13.10
C ALA A 158 -11.04 -6.51 -14.61
N ARG A 159 -10.66 -5.31 -15.09
CA ARG A 159 -10.75 -4.98 -16.52
C ARG A 159 -9.47 -5.24 -17.31
N ARG A 160 -8.30 -5.10 -16.68
CA ARG A 160 -6.99 -5.09 -17.35
C ARG A 160 -5.93 -5.79 -16.49
N PRO A 161 -6.10 -7.10 -16.19
CA PRO A 161 -5.23 -7.85 -15.28
C PRO A 161 -3.75 -7.81 -15.71
N ALA A 162 -3.48 -7.85 -17.02
CA ALA A 162 -2.12 -7.78 -17.54
C ALA A 162 -1.45 -6.45 -17.20
N GLU A 163 -2.18 -5.33 -17.25
CA GLU A 163 -1.65 -4.02 -16.83
C GLU A 163 -1.41 -3.97 -15.32
N LEU A 164 -2.25 -4.64 -14.52
CA LEU A 164 -2.04 -4.77 -13.09
C LEU A 164 -0.76 -5.54 -12.77
N VAL A 165 -0.45 -6.63 -13.48
CA VAL A 165 0.80 -7.38 -13.29
C VAL A 165 2.02 -6.50 -13.55
N TRP A 166 2.00 -5.72 -14.63
CA TRP A 166 3.08 -4.77 -14.92
C TRP A 166 3.21 -3.67 -13.85
N LEU A 167 2.08 -3.21 -13.33
CA LEU A 167 2.06 -2.20 -12.27
C LEU A 167 2.55 -2.78 -10.93
N ALA A 168 2.21 -4.03 -10.62
CA ALA A 168 2.71 -4.74 -9.45
C ALA A 168 4.22 -4.98 -9.53
N ALA A 169 4.74 -5.34 -10.71
CA ALA A 169 6.19 -5.44 -10.92
C ALA A 169 6.90 -4.10 -10.66
N ASP A 170 6.34 -2.98 -11.13
CA ASP A 170 6.87 -1.65 -10.83
C ASP A 170 6.83 -1.35 -9.32
N GLY A 171 5.73 -1.70 -8.64
CA GLY A 171 5.61 -1.55 -7.18
C GLY A 171 6.66 -2.36 -6.42
N LEU A 172 6.93 -3.60 -6.86
CA LEU A 172 7.98 -4.46 -6.29
C LEU A 172 9.38 -3.88 -6.49
N ALA A 173 9.66 -3.30 -7.66
CA ALA A 173 10.95 -2.65 -7.93
C ALA A 173 11.13 -1.34 -7.14
N LEU A 174 10.04 -0.62 -6.85
CA LEU A 174 10.06 0.56 -5.97
C LEU A 174 10.22 0.21 -4.49
N ALA A 175 9.80 -0.99 -4.08
CA ALA A 175 9.76 -1.36 -2.68
C ALA A 175 11.09 -1.24 -1.93
N PRO A 176 12.23 -1.75 -2.43
CA PRO A 176 13.51 -1.56 -1.77
C PRO A 176 13.90 -0.07 -1.71
N ILE A 177 13.55 0.74 -2.73
CA ILE A 177 13.86 2.17 -2.72
C ILE A 177 13.13 2.88 -1.58
N PHE A 178 11.81 2.67 -1.43
CA PHE A 178 11.06 3.21 -0.31
C PHE A 178 11.64 2.78 1.04
N TYR A 179 11.87 1.46 1.19
CA TYR A 179 12.33 0.87 2.45
C TYR A 179 13.70 1.42 2.86
N PHE A 180 14.67 1.41 1.95
CA PHE A 180 16.04 1.81 2.26
C PHE A 180 16.24 3.32 2.29
N LEU A 181 15.42 4.13 1.60
CA LEU A 181 15.43 5.58 1.78
C LEU A 181 14.88 5.98 3.17
N ALA A 182 13.83 5.32 3.66
CA ALA A 182 13.36 5.54 5.02
C ALA A 182 14.45 5.16 6.04
N ALA A 183 15.09 4.02 5.85
CA ALA A 183 16.17 3.54 6.72
C ALA A 183 17.43 4.44 6.70
N LEU A 184 17.62 5.27 5.67
CA LEU A 184 18.77 6.17 5.55
C LEU A 184 18.86 7.21 6.67
N GLU A 185 17.76 7.48 7.39
CA GLU A 185 17.76 8.32 8.59
C GLU A 185 18.78 7.86 9.64
N ASN A 186 18.99 6.54 9.73
CA ASN A 186 19.87 5.91 10.70
C ASN A 186 21.33 5.82 10.22
N ALA A 187 21.63 6.24 8.98
CA ALA A 187 22.97 6.12 8.41
C ALA A 187 24.06 6.89 9.16
N PRO A 188 23.83 8.11 9.70
CA PRO A 188 24.83 8.80 10.51
C PRO A 188 25.25 8.00 11.75
N ASP A 189 24.29 7.38 12.43
CA ASP A 189 24.56 6.58 13.63
C ASP A 189 25.32 5.29 13.27
N TRP A 190 24.94 4.62 12.18
CA TRP A 190 25.66 3.44 11.69
C TRP A 190 27.09 3.77 11.24
N TRP A 191 27.31 4.95 10.68
CA TRP A 191 28.64 5.41 10.32
C TRP A 191 29.53 5.61 11.56
N GLN A 192 29.00 6.28 12.58
CA GLN A 192 29.73 6.52 13.83
C GLN A 192 30.00 5.23 14.62
N ALA A 193 29.08 4.28 14.57
CA ALA A 193 29.24 2.97 15.20
C ALA A 193 30.06 1.97 14.36
N GLU A 194 30.63 2.40 13.23
CA GLU A 194 31.40 1.56 12.30
C GLU A 194 30.61 0.34 11.78
N GLU A 195 29.27 0.44 11.73
CA GLU A 195 28.35 -0.59 11.23
C GLU A 195 28.31 -0.60 9.68
N TYR A 196 29.47 -0.63 9.02
CA TYR A 196 29.59 -0.47 7.55
C TYR A 196 28.77 -1.47 6.74
N LEU A 197 28.56 -2.68 7.26
CA LEU A 197 27.70 -3.68 6.62
C LEU A 197 26.27 -3.16 6.41
N ARG A 198 25.70 -2.41 7.36
CA ARG A 198 24.34 -1.84 7.23
C ARG A 198 24.27 -0.79 6.14
N LEU A 199 25.31 0.04 6.04
CA LEU A 199 25.44 1.05 4.98
C LEU A 199 25.57 0.39 3.60
N TRP A 200 26.32 -0.70 3.49
CA TRP A 200 26.38 -1.50 2.27
C TRP A 200 25.03 -2.12 1.90
N ILE A 201 24.32 -2.72 2.86
CA ILE A 201 22.98 -3.26 2.64
C ILE A 201 22.03 -2.17 2.14
N LEU A 202 22.09 -0.96 2.72
CA LEU A 202 21.31 0.19 2.27
C LEU A 202 21.63 0.56 0.82
N ALA A 203 22.91 0.71 0.49
CA ALA A 203 23.35 1.08 -0.85
C ALA A 203 22.95 0.03 -1.90
N VAL A 204 23.16 -1.26 -1.61
CA VAL A 204 22.77 -2.39 -2.47
C VAL A 204 21.25 -2.44 -2.61
N GLY A 205 20.52 -2.22 -1.51
CA GLY A 205 19.07 -2.14 -1.49
C GLY A 205 18.51 -1.10 -2.45
N ILE A 206 18.93 0.16 -2.32
CA ILE A 206 18.53 1.24 -3.23
C ILE A 206 18.96 0.93 -4.68
N GLY A 207 20.21 0.51 -4.87
CA GLY A 207 20.76 0.18 -6.18
C GLY A 207 19.98 -0.93 -6.89
N SER A 208 19.61 -2.00 -6.18
CA SER A 208 18.81 -3.11 -6.71
C SER A 208 17.43 -2.65 -7.17
N GLY A 209 16.78 -1.75 -6.44
CA GLY A 209 15.50 -1.16 -6.84
C GLY A 209 15.60 -0.35 -8.13
N VAL A 210 16.64 0.48 -8.25
CA VAL A 210 16.90 1.27 -9.47
C VAL A 210 17.16 0.34 -10.67
N ILE A 211 18.01 -0.68 -10.50
CA ILE A 211 18.29 -1.68 -11.53
C ILE A 211 17.01 -2.40 -11.95
N ALA A 212 16.18 -2.83 -11.00
CA ALA A 212 14.90 -3.48 -11.27
C ALA A 212 13.93 -2.56 -12.04
N LEU A 213 13.85 -1.27 -11.70
CA LEU A 213 13.02 -0.30 -12.43
C LEU A 213 13.49 -0.08 -13.86
N LEU A 214 14.80 0.00 -14.08
CA LEU A 214 15.38 0.09 -15.42
C LEU A 214 15.11 -1.17 -16.24
N PHE A 215 15.27 -2.35 -15.62
CA PHE A 215 14.95 -3.63 -16.25
C PHE A 215 13.48 -3.71 -16.67
N ILE A 216 12.54 -3.39 -15.77
CA ILE A 216 11.09 -3.38 -16.09
C ILE A 216 10.77 -2.33 -17.15
N THR A 217 11.46 -1.18 -17.13
CA THR A 217 11.34 -0.15 -18.16
C THR A 217 11.73 -0.69 -19.54
N GLY A 218 12.90 -1.32 -19.65
CA GLY A 218 13.37 -1.95 -20.89
C GLY A 218 12.40 -3.05 -21.35
N LEU A 219 11.94 -3.89 -20.44
CA LEU A 219 11.02 -4.98 -20.75
C LEU A 219 9.65 -4.47 -21.23
N ARG A 220 9.10 -3.42 -20.61
CA ARG A 220 7.86 -2.76 -21.06
C ARG A 220 8.00 -2.15 -22.43
N VAL A 221 9.11 -1.45 -22.68
CA VAL A 221 9.41 -0.81 -23.98
C VAL A 221 9.54 -1.88 -25.07
N TRP A 222 10.31 -2.94 -24.83
CA TRP A 222 10.46 -4.07 -25.75
C TRP A 222 9.12 -4.77 -26.04
N ARG A 223 8.28 -4.97 -25.01
CA ARG A 223 6.94 -5.55 -25.14
C ARG A 223 5.87 -4.55 -25.61
N ARG A 224 6.26 -3.31 -25.98
CA ARG A 224 5.38 -2.23 -26.45
C ARG A 224 4.19 -1.96 -25.53
N LYS A 225 4.42 -2.05 -24.21
CA LYS A 225 3.39 -1.78 -23.20
C LYS A 225 3.30 -0.28 -22.94
N SER A 226 2.07 0.20 -22.68
CA SER A 226 1.83 1.60 -22.33
C SER A 226 2.60 1.99 -21.06
N ALA A 227 3.12 3.21 -21.04
CA ALA A 227 3.75 3.76 -19.86
C ALA A 227 2.69 4.01 -18.79
N SER A 228 2.88 3.45 -17.59
CA SER A 228 2.07 3.81 -16.43
C SER A 228 2.37 5.26 -16.02
N GLY A 229 1.33 5.99 -15.61
CA GLY A 229 1.47 7.34 -15.07
C GLY A 229 2.20 7.33 -13.72
N ALA A 230 2.87 8.43 -13.39
CA ALA A 230 3.65 8.58 -12.15
C ALA A 230 2.82 8.30 -10.89
N ALA A 231 1.58 8.79 -10.82
CA ALA A 231 0.71 8.57 -9.67
C ALA A 231 0.36 7.08 -9.47
N ALA A 232 0.15 6.34 -10.57
CA ALA A 232 -0.11 4.90 -10.51
C ALA A 232 1.13 4.13 -10.04
N LEU A 233 2.32 4.51 -10.53
CA LEU A 233 3.60 3.93 -10.09
C LEU A 233 3.83 4.18 -8.59
N PHE A 234 3.62 5.41 -8.12
CA PHE A 234 3.75 5.76 -6.71
C PHE A 234 2.78 4.95 -5.84
N ALA A 235 1.50 4.91 -6.22
CA ALA A 235 0.48 4.14 -5.52
C ALA A 235 0.80 2.65 -5.49
N ALA A 236 1.34 2.08 -6.58
CA ALA A 236 1.77 0.69 -6.61
C ALA A 236 2.91 0.39 -5.63
N GLY A 237 3.91 1.30 -5.56
CA GLY A 237 4.96 1.23 -4.56
C GLY A 237 4.40 1.28 -3.13
N CYS A 238 3.48 2.21 -2.84
CA CYS A 238 2.80 2.29 -1.54
C CYS A 238 2.01 1.02 -1.21
N CYS A 239 1.27 0.44 -2.15
CA CYS A 239 0.53 -0.81 -1.93
C CYS A 239 1.48 -1.96 -1.60
N VAL A 240 2.64 -2.05 -2.25
CA VAL A 240 3.63 -3.09 -1.95
C VAL A 240 4.27 -2.84 -0.58
N VAL A 241 4.82 -1.65 -0.35
CA VAL A 241 5.64 -1.35 0.83
C VAL A 241 4.82 -1.23 2.10
N TYR A 242 3.65 -0.61 2.02
CA TYR A 242 2.86 -0.29 3.22
C TYR A 242 1.72 -1.27 3.47
N LEU A 243 1.35 -2.13 2.52
CA LEU A 243 0.30 -3.14 2.74
C LEU A 243 0.83 -4.57 2.56
N LEU A 244 1.44 -4.86 1.40
CA LEU A 244 1.85 -6.23 1.09
C LEU A 244 3.03 -6.69 1.95
N LEU A 245 4.11 -5.90 2.07
CA LEU A 245 5.26 -6.29 2.88
C LEU A 245 4.94 -6.41 4.37
N PRO A 246 4.17 -5.50 5.02
CA PRO A 246 3.74 -5.69 6.40
C PRO A 246 2.88 -6.94 6.60
N LEU A 247 1.99 -7.24 5.64
CA LEU A 247 1.23 -8.50 5.68
C LEU A 247 2.14 -9.71 5.54
N VAL A 248 3.06 -9.69 4.57
CA VAL A 248 4.02 -10.79 4.37
C VAL A 248 4.86 -10.99 5.62
N HIS A 249 5.33 -9.92 6.25
CA HIS A 249 6.03 -9.99 7.54
C HIS A 249 5.17 -10.67 8.61
N HIS A 250 3.92 -10.23 8.78
CA HIS A 250 2.98 -10.79 9.75
C HIS A 250 2.72 -12.30 9.52
N LEU A 251 2.50 -12.69 8.27
CA LEU A 251 2.24 -14.08 7.89
C LEU A 251 3.50 -14.95 7.94
N TYR A 252 4.64 -14.44 7.47
CA TYR A 252 5.91 -15.17 7.44
C TYR A 252 6.32 -15.57 8.85
N VAL A 253 6.34 -14.61 9.78
CA VAL A 253 6.66 -14.89 11.19
C VAL A 253 5.62 -15.85 11.78
N GLY A 254 4.33 -15.60 11.55
CA GLY A 254 3.28 -16.47 12.09
C GLY A 254 3.35 -17.92 11.60
N LEU A 255 3.64 -18.12 10.31
CA LEU A 255 3.68 -19.45 9.68
C LEU A 255 4.99 -20.19 9.97
N LEU A 256 6.12 -19.51 10.10
CA LEU A 256 7.43 -20.15 10.27
C LEU A 256 7.90 -20.21 11.72
N GLU A 257 7.62 -19.15 12.50
CA GLU A 257 8.05 -19.04 13.90
C GLU A 257 6.91 -19.41 14.87
N GLY A 258 5.69 -19.62 14.36
CA GLY A 258 4.52 -20.01 15.16
C GLY A 258 3.88 -18.86 15.95
N HIS A 259 4.31 -17.62 15.72
CA HIS A 259 3.85 -16.45 16.46
C HIS A 259 3.47 -15.31 15.51
N PHE A 260 2.17 -15.03 15.42
CA PHE A 260 1.64 -13.92 14.62
C PHE A 260 1.78 -12.61 15.40
N TYR A 261 2.81 -11.80 15.13
CA TYR A 261 2.95 -10.46 15.70
C TYR A 261 2.82 -9.34 14.66
N ILE A 262 2.41 -8.16 15.10
CA ILE A 262 2.35 -6.94 14.29
C ILE A 262 3.69 -6.22 14.40
N THR A 263 4.36 -6.07 13.27
CA THR A 263 5.63 -5.33 13.16
C THR A 263 5.52 -3.90 13.68
N THR A 264 6.62 -3.34 14.17
CA THR A 264 6.71 -1.91 14.53
C THR A 264 6.86 -1.04 13.28
N ALA A 265 6.44 0.22 13.38
CA ALA A 265 6.39 1.17 12.26
C ALA A 265 7.77 1.51 11.70
N ASN A 266 8.80 1.58 12.56
CA ASN A 266 10.19 1.85 12.16
C ASN A 266 10.81 0.77 11.25
N ASN A 267 10.15 -0.39 11.07
CA ASN A 267 10.56 -1.34 10.05
C ASN A 267 10.15 -0.91 8.63
N PHE A 268 9.20 0.03 8.45
CA PHE A 268 8.67 0.43 7.15
C PHE A 268 8.66 1.94 6.92
N PHE A 269 8.75 2.71 8.00
CA PHE A 269 8.73 4.16 7.99
C PHE A 269 10.00 4.70 8.64
N ALA A 270 10.32 5.94 8.29
CA ALA A 270 11.30 6.72 9.02
C ALA A 270 10.75 7.07 10.42
N ASP A 271 11.65 7.28 11.39
CA ASP A 271 11.32 7.66 12.75
C ASP A 271 10.81 9.12 12.82
N THR A 272 11.22 9.98 11.88
CA THR A 272 10.70 11.36 11.78
C THR A 272 9.80 11.58 10.56
N ILE A 273 8.75 12.39 10.76
CA ILE A 273 7.82 12.77 9.68
C ILE A 273 8.51 13.54 8.56
N LEU A 274 9.54 14.34 8.89
CA LEU A 274 10.30 15.10 7.91
C LEU A 274 11.07 14.15 6.99
N TRP A 275 11.78 13.17 7.54
CA TRP A 275 12.50 12.19 6.74
C TRP A 275 11.57 11.29 5.93
N GLN A 276 10.42 10.94 6.49
CA GLN A 276 9.40 10.21 5.75
C GLN A 276 8.86 11.02 4.56
N ALA A 277 8.65 12.33 4.72
CA ALA A 277 8.22 13.22 3.65
C ALA A 277 9.30 13.36 2.56
N VAL A 278 10.57 13.46 2.95
CA VAL A 278 11.72 13.45 2.01
C VAL A 278 11.75 12.14 1.22
N THR A 279 11.58 11.01 1.89
CA THR A 279 11.51 9.69 1.25
C THR A 279 10.41 9.65 0.18
N TRP A 280 9.19 10.10 0.52
CA TRP A 280 8.10 10.17 -0.43
C TRP A 280 8.37 11.12 -1.59
N LEU A 281 8.97 12.28 -1.34
CA LEU A 281 9.32 13.25 -2.37
C LEU A 281 10.35 12.67 -3.36
N VAL A 282 11.41 12.04 -2.86
CA VAL A 282 12.44 11.39 -3.69
C VAL A 282 11.82 10.32 -4.58
N VAL A 283 10.97 9.45 -4.01
CA VAL A 283 10.30 8.41 -4.80
C VAL A 283 9.32 9.03 -5.81
N ALA A 284 8.58 10.08 -5.45
CA ALA A 284 7.67 10.78 -6.36
C ALA A 284 8.41 11.37 -7.57
N MET A 285 9.56 12.00 -7.34
CA MET A 285 10.43 12.51 -8.42
C MET A 285 10.96 11.37 -9.30
N LEU A 286 11.40 10.26 -8.69
CA LEU A 286 11.88 9.10 -9.42
C LEU A 286 10.80 8.50 -10.33
N VAL A 287 9.59 8.25 -9.82
CA VAL A 287 8.51 7.68 -10.64
C VAL A 287 8.02 8.63 -11.72
N TRP A 288 8.11 9.96 -11.50
CA TRP A 288 7.87 10.95 -12.53
C TRP A 288 8.90 10.84 -13.66
N GLY A 289 10.19 10.77 -13.31
CA GLY A 289 11.29 10.59 -14.25
C GLY A 289 11.17 9.27 -15.05
N VAL A 290 10.88 8.15 -14.38
CA VAL A 290 10.67 6.85 -15.01
C VAL A 290 9.46 6.88 -15.96
N SER A 291 8.36 7.51 -15.56
CA SER A 291 7.17 7.65 -16.40
C SER A 291 7.46 8.48 -17.65
N ASP A 292 8.23 9.56 -17.53
CA ASP A 292 8.63 10.40 -18.66
C ASP A 292 9.61 9.70 -19.60
N LEU A 293 10.63 9.05 -19.04
CA LEU A 293 11.59 8.25 -19.80
C LEU A 293 10.88 7.18 -20.65
N ARG A 294 9.94 6.44 -20.06
CA ARG A 294 9.15 5.42 -20.77
C ARG A 294 8.37 6.01 -21.94
N ARG A 295 7.74 7.18 -21.75
CA ARG A 295 7.02 7.86 -22.85
C ARG A 295 7.96 8.25 -23.99
N ARG A 296 9.14 8.80 -23.67
CA ARG A 296 10.14 9.20 -24.67
C ARG A 296 10.69 7.99 -25.44
N LEU A 297 11.06 6.92 -24.73
CA LEU A 297 11.59 5.70 -25.36
C LEU A 297 10.58 5.08 -26.32
N VAL A 298 9.30 4.98 -25.93
CA VAL A 298 8.24 4.49 -26.83
C VAL A 298 8.08 5.38 -28.06
N ALA A 299 8.15 6.71 -27.89
CA ALA A 299 8.02 7.64 -29.01
C ALA A 299 9.19 7.56 -30.01
N VAL A 300 10.43 7.40 -29.51
CA VAL A 300 11.64 7.33 -30.33
C VAL A 300 11.71 6.02 -31.10
N LEU A 301 11.51 4.90 -30.42
CA LEU A 301 11.73 3.58 -30.99
C LEU A 301 10.47 3.02 -31.69
N TRP A 302 9.28 3.56 -31.41
CA TRP A 302 8.00 3.19 -32.05
C TRP A 302 7.15 4.42 -32.44
N PRO A 303 7.62 5.27 -33.36
CA PRO A 303 6.95 6.52 -33.72
C PRO A 303 5.50 6.34 -34.19
N GLY A 304 5.18 5.23 -34.85
CA GLY A 304 3.80 4.90 -35.29
C GLY A 304 2.80 4.68 -34.15
N ALA A 305 3.26 4.29 -32.94
CA ALA A 305 2.38 4.07 -31.80
C ALA A 305 1.92 5.39 -31.14
N ALA A 306 2.72 6.46 -31.24
CA ALA A 306 2.42 7.75 -30.61
C ALA A 306 1.24 8.49 -31.28
N ALA A 307 1.03 8.28 -32.58
CA ALA A 307 -0.07 8.89 -33.34
C ALA A 307 -1.45 8.37 -32.89
N GLY A 308 -1.55 7.08 -32.53
CA GLY A 308 -2.81 6.48 -32.11
C GLY A 308 -3.30 6.94 -30.72
N THR A 309 -2.38 7.22 -29.79
CA THR A 309 -2.72 7.58 -28.40
C THR A 309 -3.31 8.99 -28.29
N ARG A 310 -2.85 9.95 -29.11
CA ARG A 310 -3.41 11.31 -29.13
C ARG A 310 -4.86 11.36 -29.60
N ASN A 311 -5.26 10.47 -30.51
CA ASN A 311 -6.65 10.41 -30.98
C ASN A 311 -7.60 9.83 -29.93
N ARG A 312 -7.12 8.93 -29.05
CA ARG A 312 -7.95 8.34 -27.99
C ARG A 312 -8.24 9.30 -26.83
N ILE A 313 -7.27 10.14 -26.45
CA ILE A 313 -7.45 11.14 -25.38
C ILE A 313 -8.41 12.26 -25.81
N ARG A 314 -8.54 12.56 -27.11
CA ARG A 314 -9.54 13.51 -27.60
C ARG A 314 -10.97 12.96 -27.63
N GLN A 315 -11.15 11.65 -27.46
CA GLN A 315 -12.44 10.97 -27.56
C GLN A 315 -12.99 10.49 -26.21
N SER A 316 -12.21 10.59 -25.14
CA SER A 316 -12.56 10.21 -23.75
C SER A 316 -12.66 11.44 -22.86
#